data_AF-A0A5C4VEH0-F1
#
_entry.id   AF-A0A5C4VEH0-F1
#
_cell.length_a   1.000
_cell.length_b   1.000
_cell.length_c   1.000
_cell.angle_alpha   90.00
_cell.angle_beta   90.00
_cell.angle_gamma   90.00
#
_symmetry.space_group_name_H-M   'P 1'
#
loop_
_entity.id
_entity.type
_entity.pdbx_description
1 polymer ?
#
loop_
_entity_poly.entity_id
_entity_poly.type
_entity_poly.pdbx_seq_one_letter_code
_entity_poly.pdbx_strand_id
1 'polypeptide(L)'
;MQAATAGRDRAGHRRLAAPKRPAQRPAGRAGRHVPPRRRPLSHRHRAGTEGEGERKHMESERRATDAPGTGWWTPAPRHVAYAHTRRSLTRLLERRQNAGGTPVPACPGWNVTDLVRHLVGICLAVRTRIVRGEDAEVPALATATGPDSGDLRRLLELWAQLGAELDARVGGGTAELSEPLIMDAFTHELDIRRALDEPPPVGHPAFAGSLDLVARGFCHAVRTAELPPLRVVSVGGPSWPSGPGEPVATLRAAPWDLLRSLTGRRSPAQLAALDWRGADPAHWLPAFTWGPFTPPATAHERPALAR
;
A
#
# COMPACT_ATOMS: atom_id res chain seq x y z
N MET A 1 -2.10 50.60 -38.30
CA MET A 1 -1.03 51.31 -37.55
C MET A 1 -0.76 50.50 -36.30
N GLN A 2 0.42 50.00 -35.94
CA GLN A 2 1.73 49.80 -36.55
C GLN A 2 2.42 48.75 -35.65
N ALA A 3 3.22 47.86 -36.24
CA ALA A 3 3.99 46.83 -35.54
C ALA A 3 5.33 47.36 -34.99
N ALA A 4 6.00 46.55 -34.13
CA ALA A 4 7.45 46.36 -33.92
C ALA A 4 7.83 46.28 -32.41
N THR A 5 8.84 45.57 -31.90
CA THR A 5 9.73 44.48 -32.33
C THR A 5 10.49 43.98 -31.08
N ALA A 6 10.96 42.73 -31.18
CA ALA A 6 11.96 41.99 -30.40
C ALA A 6 13.02 42.73 -29.56
N GLY A 7 13.38 42.11 -28.42
CA GLY A 7 14.65 42.29 -27.70
C GLY A 7 15.03 41.00 -26.97
N ARG A 8 16.12 40.37 -27.43
CA ARG A 8 16.76 39.18 -26.82
C ARG A 8 17.55 39.61 -25.58
N ASP A 9 17.64 38.75 -24.58
CA ASP A 9 18.86 38.69 -23.77
C ASP A 9 19.24 37.28 -23.33
N ARG A 10 20.55 37.00 -23.47
CA ARG A 10 21.25 35.75 -23.15
C ARG A 10 22.06 35.96 -21.87
N ALA A 11 21.85 35.10 -20.88
CA ALA A 11 22.84 34.69 -19.88
C ALA A 11 22.38 33.31 -19.38
N GLY A 12 23.11 32.20 -19.43
CA GLY A 12 24.54 32.01 -19.41
C GLY A 12 24.96 31.59 -18.00
N HIS A 13 24.80 30.31 -17.61
CA HIS A 13 25.68 29.69 -16.60
C HIS A 13 25.61 28.15 -16.56
N ARG A 14 26.80 27.57 -16.85
CA ARG A 14 27.46 26.44 -16.20
C ARG A 14 26.80 25.06 -16.22
N ARG A 15 27.22 24.26 -17.20
CA ARG A 15 27.22 22.78 -17.14
C ARG A 15 28.10 22.30 -15.99
N LEU A 16 27.52 21.56 -15.04
CA LEU A 16 28.26 20.76 -14.06
C LEU A 16 28.67 19.44 -14.70
N ALA A 17 29.96 19.11 -14.57
CA ALA A 17 30.59 17.92 -15.10
C ALA A 17 30.22 16.68 -14.28
N ALA A 18 29.95 15.57 -14.98
CA ALA A 18 29.70 14.25 -14.39
C ALA A 18 31.00 13.62 -13.84
N PRO A 19 30.97 12.90 -12.70
CA PRO A 19 32.15 12.24 -12.16
C PRO A 19 32.49 10.93 -12.91
N LYS A 20 33.80 10.72 -13.10
CA LYS A 20 34.43 9.57 -13.76
C LYS A 20 34.28 8.28 -12.94
N ARG A 21 33.92 7.17 -13.60
CA ARG A 21 33.94 5.79 -13.05
C ARG A 21 35.38 5.30 -12.83
N PRO A 22 35.69 4.58 -11.74
CA PRO A 22 36.95 3.87 -11.60
C PRO A 22 36.94 2.49 -12.27
N ALA A 23 38.10 2.11 -12.78
CA ALA A 23 38.40 0.89 -13.53
C ALA A 23 38.38 -0.39 -12.66
N GLN A 24 37.83 -1.48 -13.20
CA GLN A 24 37.89 -2.82 -12.61
C GLN A 24 39.18 -3.53 -13.07
N ARG A 25 39.93 -4.11 -12.11
CA ARG A 25 41.04 -5.07 -12.34
C ARG A 25 40.51 -6.52 -12.26
N PRO A 26 41.17 -7.48 -12.93
CA PRO A 26 40.65 -8.84 -13.09
C PRO A 26 40.93 -9.73 -11.86
N ALA A 27 39.97 -10.57 -11.50
CA ALA A 27 40.09 -11.57 -10.44
C ALA A 27 40.71 -12.87 -10.96
N GLY A 28 41.61 -13.43 -10.16
CA GLY A 28 42.42 -14.60 -10.43
C GLY A 28 41.73 -15.95 -10.22
N ARG A 29 42.49 -16.96 -10.61
CA ARG A 29 42.20 -18.39 -10.77
C ARG A 29 42.51 -19.18 -9.48
N ALA A 30 41.57 -20.00 -9.00
CA ALA A 30 41.74 -21.22 -8.18
C ALA A 30 40.32 -21.75 -7.90
N GLY A 31 40.00 -23.04 -7.76
CA GLY A 31 40.74 -24.28 -7.61
C GLY A 31 39.74 -25.45 -7.71
N ARG A 32 40.27 -26.67 -7.79
CA ARG A 32 39.57 -27.92 -8.09
C ARG A 32 38.64 -28.36 -6.96
N HIS A 33 37.43 -28.83 -7.29
CA HIS A 33 36.53 -29.52 -6.36
C HIS A 33 36.56 -31.04 -6.60
N VAL A 34 36.82 -31.80 -5.53
CA VAL A 34 36.71 -33.27 -5.43
C VAL A 34 35.35 -33.61 -4.77
N PRO A 35 34.61 -34.64 -5.19
CA PRO A 35 33.35 -35.03 -4.54
C PRO A 35 33.54 -36.17 -3.52
N PRO A 36 32.74 -36.26 -2.43
CA PRO A 36 32.72 -37.46 -1.61
C PRO A 36 31.59 -38.43 -1.97
N ARG A 37 31.89 -39.69 -1.66
CA ARG A 37 31.20 -40.94 -2.00
C ARG A 37 29.94 -41.20 -1.16
N ARG A 38 29.08 -42.08 -1.69
CA ARG A 38 27.81 -42.58 -1.11
C ARG A 38 27.97 -43.81 -0.20
N ARG A 39 27.01 -43.91 0.77
CA ARG A 39 26.33 -45.10 1.39
C ARG A 39 27.06 -45.89 2.50
N PRO A 40 26.35 -46.68 3.37
CA PRO A 40 24.91 -47.06 3.37
C PRO A 40 24.14 -46.96 4.71
N LEU A 41 22.84 -47.27 4.61
CA LEU A 41 21.80 -47.43 5.62
C LEU A 41 22.08 -48.55 6.65
N SER A 42 21.60 -48.37 7.88
CA SER A 42 21.20 -49.49 8.75
C SER A 42 19.89 -49.18 9.48
N HIS A 43 18.95 -50.11 9.36
CA HIS A 43 17.69 -50.15 10.10
C HIS A 43 17.93 -50.73 11.50
N ARG A 44 17.32 -50.12 12.53
CA ARG A 44 16.87 -50.84 13.73
C ARG A 44 15.57 -50.23 14.24
N HIS A 45 14.54 -51.09 14.32
CA HIS A 45 13.29 -50.86 15.02
C HIS A 45 13.52 -50.70 16.54
N ARG A 46 12.75 -49.81 17.18
CA ARG A 46 12.26 -50.03 18.54
C ARG A 46 10.90 -49.36 18.73
N ALA A 47 9.94 -50.17 19.17
CA ALA A 47 8.59 -49.77 19.54
C ALA A 47 8.56 -49.12 20.92
N GLY A 48 7.60 -48.21 21.13
CA GLY A 48 7.18 -47.73 22.45
C GLY A 48 7.17 -46.21 22.59
N THR A 49 5.99 -45.60 22.44
CA THR A 49 5.41 -44.48 23.24
C THR A 49 4.28 -43.80 22.44
N GLU A 50 3.18 -44.52 22.17
CA GLU A 50 2.04 -43.93 21.42
C GLU A 50 1.14 -43.02 22.27
N GLY A 51 1.26 -43.02 23.61
CA GLY A 51 0.38 -42.22 24.50
C GLY A 51 0.91 -40.85 24.97
N GLU A 52 2.22 -40.57 24.87
CA GLU A 52 2.82 -39.28 25.27
C GLU A 52 2.97 -38.31 24.10
N GLY A 53 3.13 -38.84 22.89
CA GLY A 53 3.17 -38.05 21.66
C GLY A 53 1.83 -37.37 21.39
N GLU A 54 0.72 -38.09 21.53
CA GLU A 54 -0.63 -37.55 21.28
C GLU A 54 -1.04 -36.46 22.28
N ARG A 55 -0.68 -36.59 23.57
CA ARG A 55 -0.99 -35.55 24.56
C ARG A 55 -0.15 -34.28 24.34
N LYS A 56 1.13 -34.43 24.01
CA LYS A 56 1.99 -33.29 23.62
C LYS A 56 1.56 -32.68 22.28
N HIS A 57 1.04 -33.49 21.35
CA HIS A 57 0.49 -32.99 20.09
C HIS A 57 -0.79 -32.19 20.34
N MET A 58 -1.75 -32.73 21.12
CA MET A 58 -2.99 -32.05 21.48
C MET A 58 -2.76 -30.78 22.31
N GLU A 59 -1.76 -30.75 23.19
CA GLU A 59 -1.39 -29.57 23.97
C GLU A 59 -0.62 -28.53 23.13
N SER A 60 0.16 -28.98 22.14
CA SER A 60 0.76 -28.10 21.11
C SER A 60 -0.28 -27.54 20.14
N GLU A 61 -1.31 -28.32 19.79
CA GLU A 61 -2.44 -27.89 18.98
C GLU A 61 -3.34 -26.91 19.74
N ARG A 62 -3.57 -27.12 21.03
CA ARG A 62 -4.28 -26.16 21.91
C ARG A 62 -3.48 -24.87 22.14
N ARG A 63 -2.15 -24.93 22.21
CA ARG A 63 -1.28 -23.73 22.21
C ARG A 63 -1.22 -23.03 20.85
N ALA A 64 -1.40 -23.77 19.75
CA ALA A 64 -1.43 -23.20 18.40
C ALA A 64 -2.77 -22.50 18.09
N THR A 65 -3.84 -22.79 18.83
CA THR A 65 -5.15 -22.16 18.65
C THR A 65 -5.36 -20.83 19.40
N ASP A 66 -4.44 -20.42 20.28
CA ASP A 66 -4.54 -19.17 21.07
C ASP A 66 -3.48 -18.09 20.73
N ALA A 67 -2.65 -18.32 19.71
CA ALA A 67 -1.81 -17.25 19.16
C ALA A 67 -2.54 -16.61 17.96
N PRO A 68 -2.77 -15.28 17.91
CA PRO A 68 -3.27 -14.64 16.69
C PRO A 68 -2.23 -14.94 15.60
N GLY A 69 -2.64 -15.75 14.63
CA GLY A 69 -1.71 -16.39 13.68
C GLY A 69 -0.75 -15.37 13.08
N THR A 70 0.55 -15.61 13.13
CA THR A 70 1.56 -14.68 12.61
C THR A 70 1.52 -14.53 11.08
N GLY A 71 0.70 -15.34 10.38
CA GLY A 71 0.61 -15.38 8.92
C GLY A 71 -0.18 -14.24 8.26
N TRP A 72 -1.20 -13.66 8.91
CA TRP A 72 -2.03 -12.63 8.26
C TRP A 72 -1.33 -11.27 8.10
N TRP A 73 -0.25 -11.06 8.84
CA TRP A 73 0.58 -9.86 8.77
C TRP A 73 1.71 -9.94 7.76
N THR A 74 1.93 -11.11 7.16
CA THR A 74 2.93 -11.25 6.11
C THR A 74 2.34 -10.70 4.80
N PRO A 75 2.95 -9.67 4.18
CA PRO A 75 2.48 -9.18 2.89
C PRO A 75 2.51 -10.29 1.84
N ALA A 76 1.40 -10.44 1.11
CA ALA A 76 1.37 -11.31 -0.05
C ALA A 76 2.33 -10.78 -1.13
N PRO A 77 2.80 -11.63 -2.07
CA PRO A 77 3.54 -11.16 -3.23
C PRO A 77 2.80 -10.04 -3.96
N ARG A 78 3.50 -8.97 -4.33
CA ARG A 78 2.91 -7.74 -4.91
C ARG A 78 1.97 -8.02 -6.10
N HIS A 79 2.37 -8.90 -7.01
CA HIS A 79 1.55 -9.29 -8.16
C HIS A 79 0.26 -10.03 -7.75
N VAL A 80 0.30 -10.84 -6.68
CA VAL A 80 -0.89 -11.52 -6.12
C VAL A 80 -1.83 -10.50 -5.51
N ALA A 81 -1.30 -9.58 -4.69
CA ALA A 81 -2.08 -8.52 -4.06
C ALA A 81 -2.78 -7.64 -5.12
N TYR A 82 -2.02 -7.14 -6.10
CA TYR A 82 -2.55 -6.27 -7.15
C TYR A 82 -3.63 -6.97 -7.99
N ALA A 83 -3.33 -8.17 -8.50
CA ALA A 83 -4.25 -8.93 -9.34
C ALA A 83 -5.53 -9.32 -8.57
N HIS A 84 -5.42 -9.59 -7.27
CA HIS A 84 -6.59 -9.84 -6.42
C HIS A 84 -7.45 -8.58 -6.29
N THR A 85 -6.87 -7.44 -5.90
CA THR A 85 -7.61 -6.16 -5.78
C THR A 85 -8.37 -5.84 -7.06
N ARG A 86 -7.69 -5.92 -8.20
CA ARG A 86 -8.29 -5.71 -9.53
C ARG A 86 -9.52 -6.58 -9.76
N ARG A 87 -9.37 -7.90 -9.60
CA ARG A 87 -10.47 -8.84 -9.83
C ARG A 87 -11.60 -8.67 -8.81
N SER A 88 -11.27 -8.36 -7.57
CA SER A 88 -12.24 -8.11 -6.50
C SER A 88 -13.12 -6.90 -6.84
N LEU A 89 -12.48 -5.77 -7.20
CA LEU A 89 -13.15 -4.55 -7.61
C LEU A 89 -13.99 -4.74 -8.89
N THR A 90 -13.43 -5.39 -9.92
CA THR A 90 -14.17 -5.68 -11.17
C THR A 90 -15.43 -6.51 -10.87
N ARG A 91 -15.29 -7.62 -10.13
CA ARG A 91 -16.43 -8.47 -9.78
C ARG A 91 -17.48 -7.74 -8.94
N LEU A 92 -17.06 -6.85 -8.05
CA LEU A 92 -17.97 -6.02 -7.25
C LEU A 92 -18.86 -5.16 -8.15
N LEU A 93 -18.26 -4.46 -9.11
CA LEU A 93 -18.95 -3.50 -9.97
C LEU A 93 -19.68 -4.13 -11.15
N GLU A 94 -19.25 -5.29 -11.65
CA GLU A 94 -19.99 -6.08 -12.64
C GLU A 94 -21.37 -6.52 -12.14
N ARG A 95 -21.49 -6.79 -10.83
CA ARG A 95 -22.78 -7.11 -10.17
C ARG A 95 -23.64 -5.88 -9.89
N ARG A 96 -23.12 -4.68 -10.15
CA ARG A 96 -23.70 -3.39 -9.75
C ARG A 96 -23.55 -2.37 -10.89
N GLN A 97 -23.96 -2.72 -12.10
CA GLN A 97 -23.70 -1.92 -13.30
C GLN A 97 -24.27 -0.48 -13.24
N ASN A 98 -25.34 -0.27 -12.46
CA ASN A 98 -25.95 1.05 -12.24
C ASN A 98 -25.32 1.86 -11.09
N ALA A 99 -24.26 1.36 -10.45
CA ALA A 99 -23.62 2.01 -9.31
C ALA A 99 -22.80 3.25 -9.66
N GLY A 100 -22.56 3.52 -10.95
CA GLY A 100 -21.62 4.56 -11.38
C GLY A 100 -21.88 5.94 -10.79
N GLY A 101 -23.15 6.36 -10.70
CA GLY A 101 -23.54 7.65 -10.13
C GLY A 101 -23.53 7.72 -8.60
N THR A 102 -23.21 6.63 -7.91
CA THR A 102 -23.22 6.59 -6.44
C THR A 102 -22.11 7.47 -5.88
N PRO A 103 -22.41 8.48 -5.03
CA PRO A 103 -21.39 9.30 -4.39
C PRO A 103 -20.45 8.47 -3.50
N VAL A 104 -19.18 8.84 -3.45
CA VAL A 104 -18.17 8.19 -2.60
C VAL A 104 -17.81 9.11 -1.43
N PRO A 105 -18.29 8.84 -0.19
CA PRO A 105 -18.09 9.76 0.94
C PRO A 105 -16.63 10.05 1.29
N ALA A 106 -15.73 9.07 1.11
CA ALA A 106 -14.29 9.23 1.31
C ALA A 106 -13.61 10.14 0.26
N CYS A 107 -14.26 10.38 -0.87
CA CYS A 107 -13.76 11.19 -1.97
C CYS A 107 -14.82 12.25 -2.31
N PRO A 108 -14.95 13.32 -1.49
CA PRO A 108 -16.00 14.32 -1.68
C PRO A 108 -16.03 14.89 -3.10
N GLY A 109 -17.22 14.92 -3.69
CA GLY A 109 -17.43 15.39 -5.07
C GLY A 109 -17.23 14.32 -6.14
N TRP A 110 -16.80 13.10 -5.79
CA TRP A 110 -16.62 12.00 -6.74
C TRP A 110 -17.74 10.97 -6.60
N ASN A 111 -18.12 10.39 -7.73
CA ASN A 111 -18.93 9.17 -7.77
C ASN A 111 -18.07 7.92 -8.02
N VAL A 112 -18.69 6.74 -8.02
CA VAL A 112 -17.99 5.46 -8.27
C VAL A 112 -17.28 5.48 -9.62
N THR A 113 -17.90 6.05 -10.66
CA THR A 113 -17.29 6.14 -11.99
C THR A 113 -16.04 7.02 -12.00
N ASP A 114 -16.05 8.15 -11.28
CA ASP A 114 -14.86 9.00 -11.11
C ASP A 114 -13.72 8.25 -10.42
N LEU A 115 -14.03 7.46 -9.40
CA LEU A 115 -13.02 6.67 -8.70
C LEU A 115 -12.42 5.58 -9.59
N VAL A 116 -13.24 4.89 -10.39
CA VAL A 116 -12.74 3.90 -11.37
C VAL A 116 -11.91 4.58 -12.46
N ARG A 117 -12.32 5.75 -12.92
CA ARG A 117 -11.53 6.56 -13.87
C ARG A 117 -10.15 6.91 -13.30
N HIS A 118 -10.09 7.36 -12.06
CA HIS A 118 -8.82 7.63 -11.37
C HIS A 118 -7.90 6.41 -11.35
N LEU A 119 -8.44 5.24 -11.01
CA LEU A 119 -7.68 3.98 -11.01
C LEU A 119 -7.16 3.59 -12.39
N VAL A 120 -8.00 3.74 -13.44
CA VAL A 120 -7.57 3.58 -14.84
C VAL A 120 -6.48 4.57 -15.20
N GLY A 121 -6.63 5.81 -14.75
CA GLY A 121 -5.66 6.88 -14.91
C GLY A 121 -4.28 6.54 -14.36
N ILE A 122 -4.24 6.04 -13.11
CA ILE A 122 -3.01 5.57 -12.47
C ILE A 122 -2.41 4.39 -13.25
N CYS A 123 -3.23 3.42 -13.70
CA CYS A 123 -2.73 2.33 -14.53
C CYS A 123 -2.04 2.84 -15.81
N LEU A 124 -2.65 3.82 -16.48
CA LEU A 124 -2.06 4.44 -17.66
C LEU A 124 -0.75 5.15 -17.35
N ALA A 125 -0.70 5.93 -16.25
CA ALA A 125 0.50 6.63 -15.82
C ALA A 125 1.65 5.66 -15.50
N VAL A 126 1.38 4.64 -14.68
CA VAL A 126 2.38 3.63 -14.30
C VAL A 126 2.86 2.85 -15.51
N ARG A 127 1.95 2.39 -16.38
CA ARG A 127 2.32 1.72 -17.63
C ARG A 127 3.19 2.62 -18.51
N THR A 128 2.84 3.90 -18.63
CA THR A 128 3.59 4.87 -19.43
C THR A 128 5.00 5.02 -18.90
N ARG A 129 5.16 5.16 -17.58
CA ARG A 129 6.48 5.25 -16.94
C ARG A 129 7.31 3.98 -17.10
N ILE A 130 6.70 2.81 -16.97
CA ILE A 130 7.40 1.53 -17.20
C ILE A 130 7.89 1.40 -18.64
N VAL A 131 7.08 1.82 -19.63
CA VAL A 131 7.41 1.65 -21.05
C VAL A 131 8.33 2.74 -21.58
N ARG A 132 8.16 3.99 -21.13
CA ARG A 132 8.80 5.18 -21.70
C ARG A 132 9.81 5.86 -20.77
N GLY A 133 9.93 5.43 -19.52
CA GLY A 133 10.80 6.03 -18.50
C GLY A 133 10.04 6.92 -17.51
N GLU A 134 10.65 7.19 -16.35
CA GLU A 134 10.01 7.88 -15.22
C GLU A 134 9.54 9.31 -15.53
N ASP A 135 10.28 10.03 -16.38
CA ASP A 135 10.01 11.41 -16.79
C ASP A 135 8.96 11.52 -17.92
N ALA A 136 8.35 10.41 -18.33
CA ALA A 136 7.40 10.40 -19.43
C ALA A 136 6.11 11.17 -19.08
N GLU A 137 5.65 11.98 -20.05
CA GLU A 137 4.37 12.67 -19.97
C GLU A 137 3.22 11.66 -19.86
N VAL A 138 2.38 11.84 -18.84
CA VAL A 138 1.26 10.93 -18.54
C VAL A 138 -0.03 11.40 -19.24
N PRO A 139 -0.85 10.49 -19.79
CA PRO A 139 -2.07 10.88 -20.52
C PRO A 139 -3.08 11.68 -19.67
N ALA A 140 -3.84 12.58 -20.28
CA ALA A 140 -4.86 13.41 -19.60
C ALA A 140 -5.96 12.62 -18.88
N LEU A 141 -6.27 11.38 -19.32
CA LEU A 141 -7.20 10.52 -18.58
C LEU A 141 -6.67 10.19 -17.17
N ALA A 142 -5.35 10.23 -16.96
CA ALA A 142 -4.73 10.09 -15.65
C ALA A 142 -4.97 11.27 -14.70
N THR A 143 -5.46 12.39 -15.22
CA THR A 143 -5.70 13.63 -14.47
C THR A 143 -7.16 14.11 -14.58
N ALA A 144 -8.01 13.37 -15.29
CA ALA A 144 -9.39 13.76 -15.56
C ALA A 144 -10.31 13.48 -14.35
N THR A 145 -11.05 14.51 -13.92
CA THR A 145 -12.13 14.45 -12.92
C THR A 145 -13.33 15.28 -13.42
N GLY A 146 -14.57 14.88 -13.12
CA GLY A 146 -15.75 15.71 -13.44
C GLY A 146 -17.04 14.96 -13.82
N PRO A 147 -18.17 15.69 -13.90
CA PRO A 147 -19.54 15.15 -13.88
C PRO A 147 -19.94 14.33 -15.12
N ASP A 148 -19.22 14.46 -16.24
CA ASP A 148 -19.50 13.70 -17.46
C ASP A 148 -18.77 12.35 -17.44
N SER A 149 -19.04 11.56 -16.39
CA SER A 149 -18.10 10.56 -15.93
C SER A 149 -17.93 9.31 -16.81
N GLY A 150 -18.49 9.27 -18.03
CA GLY A 150 -18.31 8.17 -18.99
C GLY A 150 -19.00 6.86 -18.60
N ASP A 151 -19.08 5.90 -19.54
CA ASP A 151 -19.68 4.58 -19.31
C ASP A 151 -18.78 3.76 -18.35
N LEU A 152 -19.25 3.52 -17.13
CA LEU A 152 -18.58 2.70 -16.11
C LEU A 152 -18.12 1.36 -16.66
N ARG A 153 -18.92 0.72 -17.52
CA ARG A 153 -18.59 -0.58 -18.12
C ARG A 153 -17.31 -0.49 -18.96
N ARG A 154 -17.19 0.54 -19.79
CA ARG A 154 -16.00 0.78 -20.62
C ARG A 154 -14.76 1.04 -19.76
N LEU A 155 -14.92 1.76 -18.64
CA LEU A 155 -13.82 1.97 -17.71
C LEU A 155 -13.39 0.67 -17.02
N LEU A 156 -14.33 -0.21 -16.68
CA LEU A 156 -14.02 -1.53 -16.12
C LEU A 156 -13.31 -2.44 -17.12
N GLU A 157 -13.69 -2.42 -18.39
CA GLU A 157 -12.99 -3.14 -19.47
C GLU A 157 -11.55 -2.64 -19.61
N LEU A 158 -11.35 -1.31 -19.60
CA LEU A 158 -10.02 -0.70 -19.69
C LEU A 158 -9.18 -0.99 -18.44
N TRP A 159 -9.77 -0.93 -17.25
CA TRP A 159 -9.14 -1.33 -15.99
C TRP A 159 -8.70 -2.80 -16.02
N ALA A 160 -9.56 -3.69 -16.52
CA ALA A 160 -9.26 -5.10 -16.66
C ALA A 160 -8.05 -5.33 -17.58
N GLN A 161 -8.05 -4.69 -18.76
CA GLN A 161 -7.00 -4.78 -19.78
C GLN A 161 -5.66 -4.22 -19.27
N LEU A 162 -5.64 -2.95 -18.86
CA LEU A 162 -4.41 -2.29 -18.41
C LEU A 162 -3.80 -2.98 -17.19
N GLY A 163 -4.65 -3.38 -16.25
CA GLY A 163 -4.18 -4.05 -15.05
C GLY A 163 -3.58 -5.41 -15.36
N ALA A 164 -4.10 -6.16 -16.34
CA ALA A 164 -3.53 -7.45 -16.74
C ALA A 164 -2.12 -7.30 -17.33
N GLU A 165 -1.87 -6.22 -18.09
CA GLU A 165 -0.53 -5.87 -18.58
C GLU A 165 0.45 -5.57 -17.42
N LEU A 166 -0.07 -5.00 -16.31
CA LEU A 166 0.70 -4.63 -15.13
C LEU A 166 0.92 -5.79 -14.16
N ASP A 167 0.03 -6.80 -14.10
CA ASP A 167 0.10 -7.90 -13.12
C ASP A 167 1.49 -8.58 -13.11
N ALA A 168 2.08 -8.87 -14.28
CA ALA A 168 3.41 -9.46 -14.39
C ALA A 168 4.54 -8.48 -14.03
N ARG A 169 4.36 -7.19 -14.35
CA ARG A 169 5.37 -6.14 -14.14
C ARG A 169 5.47 -5.72 -12.68
N VAL A 170 4.36 -5.75 -11.95
CA VAL A 170 4.31 -5.48 -10.50
C VAL A 170 5.12 -6.51 -9.71
N GLY A 171 5.19 -7.76 -10.18
CA GLY A 171 6.01 -8.80 -9.55
C GLY A 171 7.52 -8.57 -9.71
N GLY A 172 7.95 -8.18 -10.92
CA GLY A 172 9.37 -7.99 -11.26
C GLY A 172 9.90 -6.55 -11.10
N GLY A 173 9.03 -5.56 -10.91
CA GLY A 173 9.39 -4.15 -10.78
C GLY A 173 9.87 -3.75 -9.39
N THR A 174 10.27 -2.49 -9.23
CA THR A 174 10.74 -1.94 -7.95
C THR A 174 9.57 -1.74 -6.97
N ALA A 175 9.85 -1.84 -5.66
CA ALA A 175 8.84 -1.73 -4.61
C ALA A 175 8.20 -0.33 -4.61
N GLU A 176 9.02 0.67 -4.87
CA GLU A 176 8.71 2.09 -4.91
C GLU A 176 7.58 2.43 -5.90
N LEU A 177 7.51 1.72 -7.03
CA LEU A 177 6.44 1.91 -8.01
C LEU A 177 5.20 1.05 -7.71
N SER A 178 5.41 -0.14 -7.15
CA SER A 178 4.38 -1.17 -7.08
C SER A 178 3.55 -1.11 -5.80
N GLU A 179 4.15 -0.81 -4.65
CA GLU A 179 3.44 -0.75 -3.37
C GLU A 179 2.41 0.39 -3.34
N PRO A 180 2.72 1.63 -3.79
CA PRO A 180 1.72 2.69 -3.84
C PRO A 180 0.55 2.36 -4.76
N LEU A 181 0.81 1.74 -5.93
CA LEU A 181 -0.24 1.30 -6.85
C LEU A 181 -1.21 0.30 -6.20
N ILE A 182 -0.68 -0.68 -5.47
CA ILE A 182 -1.49 -1.69 -4.77
C ILE A 182 -2.30 -1.05 -3.65
N MET A 183 -1.66 -0.21 -2.84
CA MET A 183 -2.28 0.47 -1.72
C MET A 183 -3.39 1.42 -2.18
N ASP A 184 -3.17 2.17 -3.25
CA ASP A 184 -4.15 3.09 -3.83
C ASP A 184 -5.38 2.32 -4.34
N ALA A 185 -5.16 1.28 -5.16
CA ALA A 185 -6.23 0.43 -5.67
C ALA A 185 -7.02 -0.24 -4.53
N PHE A 186 -6.34 -0.73 -3.50
CA PHE A 186 -7.00 -1.38 -2.37
C PHE A 186 -7.80 -0.39 -1.52
N THR A 187 -7.23 0.79 -1.24
CA THR A 187 -7.92 1.85 -0.48
C THR A 187 -9.20 2.29 -1.20
N HIS A 188 -9.15 2.43 -2.52
CA HIS A 188 -10.30 2.81 -3.32
C HIS A 188 -11.32 1.67 -3.54
N GLU A 189 -10.90 0.40 -3.51
CA GLU A 189 -11.86 -0.70 -3.39
C GLU A 189 -12.67 -0.59 -2.08
N LEU A 190 -12.02 -0.25 -0.96
CA LEU A 190 -12.70 -0.06 0.32
C LEU A 190 -13.65 1.16 0.29
N ASP A 191 -13.23 2.25 -0.36
CA ASP A 191 -14.07 3.44 -0.54
C ASP A 191 -15.34 3.10 -1.33
N ILE A 192 -15.21 2.35 -2.43
CA ILE A 192 -16.35 1.90 -3.25
C ILE A 192 -17.24 0.94 -2.48
N ARG A 193 -16.67 -0.05 -1.80
CA ARG A 193 -17.46 -0.98 -0.97
C ARG A 193 -18.30 -0.21 0.05
N ARG A 194 -17.71 0.76 0.72
CA ARG A 194 -18.44 1.58 1.69
C ARG A 194 -19.51 2.46 1.05
N ALA A 195 -19.25 3.02 -0.13
CA ALA A 195 -20.25 3.77 -0.89
C ALA A 195 -21.45 2.89 -1.30
N LEU A 196 -21.23 1.60 -1.50
CA LEU A 196 -22.24 0.61 -1.90
C LEU A 196 -22.81 -0.20 -0.72
N ASP A 197 -22.49 0.17 0.52
CA ASP A 197 -22.86 -0.56 1.74
C ASP A 197 -22.46 -2.06 1.72
N GLU A 198 -21.34 -2.36 1.08
CA GLU A 198 -20.76 -3.70 0.99
C GLU A 198 -19.69 -3.89 2.07
N PRO A 199 -19.62 -5.08 2.69
CA PRO A 199 -18.63 -5.33 3.73
C PRO A 199 -17.20 -5.27 3.17
N PRO A 200 -16.22 -4.92 4.02
CA PRO A 200 -14.81 -5.03 3.64
C PRO A 200 -14.46 -6.50 3.35
N PRO A 201 -13.53 -6.76 2.41
CA PRO A 201 -13.13 -8.11 2.06
C PRO A 201 -12.37 -8.76 3.23
N VAL A 202 -12.70 -10.01 3.53
CA VAL A 202 -12.01 -10.81 4.55
C VAL A 202 -10.73 -11.40 3.95
N GLY A 203 -9.60 -11.30 4.67
CA GLY A 203 -8.34 -11.93 4.27
C GLY A 203 -7.74 -11.38 2.97
N HIS A 204 -8.00 -10.10 2.66
CA HIS A 204 -7.57 -9.50 1.41
C HIS A 204 -6.03 -9.41 1.33
N PRO A 205 -5.37 -9.98 0.29
CA PRO A 205 -3.92 -10.11 0.24
C PRO A 205 -3.16 -8.78 0.16
N ALA A 206 -3.82 -7.70 -0.28
CA ALA A 206 -3.23 -6.36 -0.28
C ALA A 206 -3.20 -5.71 1.11
N PHE A 207 -3.92 -6.23 2.11
CA PHE A 207 -4.13 -5.54 3.38
C PHE A 207 -2.83 -5.28 4.15
N ALA A 208 -2.06 -6.34 4.44
CA ALA A 208 -0.86 -6.24 5.26
C ALA A 208 0.19 -5.30 4.63
N GLY A 209 0.46 -5.46 3.32
CA GLY A 209 1.40 -4.60 2.60
C GLY A 209 0.94 -3.14 2.51
N SER A 210 -0.36 -2.91 2.31
CA SER A 210 -0.92 -1.55 2.25
C SER A 210 -0.84 -0.85 3.62
N LEU A 211 -1.20 -1.54 4.70
CA LEU A 211 -1.10 -0.98 6.06
C LEU A 211 0.34 -0.65 6.44
N ASP A 212 1.26 -1.58 6.15
CA ASP A 212 2.68 -1.42 6.41
C ASP A 212 3.28 -0.23 5.63
N LEU A 213 2.91 -0.07 4.36
CA LEU A 213 3.30 1.10 3.55
C LEU A 213 2.83 2.40 4.18
N VAL A 214 1.54 2.52 4.53
CA VAL A 214 1.00 3.79 5.05
C VAL A 214 1.48 4.11 6.45
N ALA A 215 1.73 3.09 7.28
CA ALA A 215 2.34 3.27 8.59
C ALA A 215 3.78 3.77 8.47
N ARG A 216 4.60 3.20 7.58
CA ARG A 216 5.94 3.73 7.29
C ARG A 216 5.90 5.16 6.75
N GLY A 217 4.97 5.45 5.83
CA GLY A 217 4.80 6.77 5.25
C GLY A 217 4.46 7.84 6.29
N PHE A 218 3.48 7.56 7.16
CA PHE A 218 3.15 8.44 8.28
C PHE A 218 4.32 8.58 9.27
N CYS A 219 4.97 7.49 9.66
CA CYS A 219 6.16 7.54 10.50
C CYS A 219 7.27 8.41 9.88
N HIS A 220 7.43 8.38 8.56
CA HIS A 220 8.34 9.29 7.85
C HIS A 220 7.88 10.74 7.95
N ALA A 221 6.59 11.04 7.77
CA ALA A 221 6.05 12.39 7.93
C ALA A 221 6.30 12.95 9.34
N VAL A 222 6.12 12.13 10.39
CA VAL A 222 6.44 12.50 11.78
C VAL A 222 7.92 12.89 11.94
N ARG A 223 8.86 12.15 11.32
CA ARG A 223 10.29 12.52 11.35
C ARG A 223 10.59 13.80 10.59
N THR A 224 10.04 13.93 9.38
CA THR A 224 10.29 15.08 8.51
C THR A 224 9.73 16.37 9.10
N ALA A 225 8.66 16.27 9.89
CA ALA A 225 8.11 17.38 10.66
C ALA A 225 8.82 17.63 12.01
N GLU A 226 9.92 16.91 12.28
CA GLU A 226 10.72 17.00 13.52
C GLU A 226 9.88 16.85 14.81
N LEU A 227 8.81 16.05 14.72
CA LEU A 227 7.93 15.79 15.85
C LEU A 227 8.54 14.77 16.82
N PRO A 228 8.16 14.80 18.11
CA PRO A 228 8.64 13.84 19.08
C PRO A 228 8.38 12.37 18.65
N PRO A 229 9.27 11.43 19.01
CA PRO A 229 9.12 10.02 18.63
C PRO A 229 7.78 9.44 19.09
N LEU A 230 7.09 8.78 18.17
CA LEU A 230 5.77 8.17 18.32
C LEU A 230 5.87 6.70 17.96
N ARG A 231 5.17 5.83 18.69
CA ARG A 231 4.94 4.44 18.27
C ARG A 231 3.53 4.29 17.72
N VAL A 232 3.41 3.79 16.50
CA VAL A 232 2.12 3.39 15.92
C VAL A 232 1.94 1.89 16.13
N VAL A 233 0.79 1.45 16.63
CA VAL A 233 0.52 0.05 16.96
C VAL A 233 -0.81 -0.39 16.34
N SER A 234 -0.74 -1.45 15.53
CA SER A 234 -1.91 -2.18 15.09
C SER A 234 -2.33 -3.20 16.16
N VAL A 235 -3.60 -3.21 16.56
CA VAL A 235 -4.11 -4.19 17.53
C VAL A 235 -3.91 -5.63 17.01
N GLY A 236 -3.29 -6.48 17.83
CA GLY A 236 -3.01 -7.87 17.47
C GLY A 236 -1.96 -8.02 16.37
N GLY A 237 -1.14 -6.98 16.13
CA GLY A 237 -0.27 -6.91 14.97
C GLY A 237 1.00 -6.10 15.10
N PRO A 238 1.56 -5.66 13.95
CA PRO A 238 2.82 -4.95 13.91
C PRO A 238 2.76 -3.59 14.59
N SER A 239 3.96 -3.09 14.93
CA SER A 239 4.16 -1.74 15.43
C SER A 239 5.28 -1.06 14.65
N TRP A 240 5.14 0.25 14.45
CA TRP A 240 6.08 1.07 13.70
C TRP A 240 6.56 2.23 14.58
N PRO A 241 7.86 2.29 14.92
CA PRO A 241 8.42 3.47 15.56
C PRO A 241 8.61 4.58 14.53
N SER A 242 8.21 5.81 14.86
CA SER A 242 8.41 6.95 13.97
C SER A 242 9.87 7.35 13.89
N GLY A 243 10.69 7.17 14.92
CA GLY A 243 12.10 7.54 14.90
C GLY A 243 12.93 6.76 15.92
N PRO A 244 14.25 7.01 15.97
CA PRO A 244 15.11 6.46 17.01
C PRO A 244 14.75 7.04 18.40
N GLY A 245 15.13 6.31 19.46
CA GLY A 245 14.86 6.71 20.84
C GLY A 245 13.55 6.15 21.40
N GLU A 246 13.28 6.49 22.66
CA GLU A 246 12.05 6.05 23.35
C GLU A 246 10.85 6.89 22.88
N PRO A 247 9.74 6.28 22.42
CA PRO A 247 8.55 7.00 22.04
C PRO A 247 7.93 7.73 23.24
N VAL A 248 7.62 9.02 23.07
CA VAL A 248 6.93 9.83 24.10
C VAL A 248 5.41 9.63 24.07
N ALA A 249 4.89 9.03 22.99
CA ALA A 249 3.50 8.63 22.87
C ALA A 249 3.35 7.35 22.05
N THR A 250 2.21 6.69 22.22
CA THR A 250 1.77 5.55 21.42
C THR A 250 0.38 5.81 20.86
N LEU A 251 0.22 5.68 19.54
CA LEU A 251 -1.07 5.60 18.85
C LEU A 251 -1.40 4.13 18.61
N ARG A 252 -2.51 3.66 19.16
CA ARG A 252 -3.01 2.30 18.98
C ARG A 252 -4.39 2.33 18.32
N ALA A 253 -4.61 1.45 17.34
CA ALA A 253 -5.92 1.33 16.70
C ALA A 253 -6.13 -0.06 16.09
N ALA A 254 -7.39 -0.43 15.89
CA ALA A 254 -7.73 -1.61 15.10
C ALA A 254 -7.11 -1.48 13.69
N PRO A 255 -6.66 -2.58 13.07
CA PRO A 255 -5.98 -2.55 11.78
C PRO A 255 -6.70 -1.73 10.70
N TRP A 256 -8.02 -1.92 10.60
CA TRP A 256 -8.86 -1.22 9.64
C TRP A 256 -8.94 0.27 9.93
N ASP A 257 -9.20 0.66 11.17
CA ASP A 257 -9.24 2.07 11.53
C ASP A 257 -7.88 2.74 11.39
N LEU A 258 -6.79 2.01 11.64
CA LEU A 258 -5.44 2.50 11.40
C LEU A 258 -5.22 2.77 9.91
N LEU A 259 -5.56 1.82 9.02
CA LEU A 259 -5.49 2.01 7.57
C LEU A 259 -6.30 3.24 7.13
N ARG A 260 -7.55 3.38 7.59
CA ARG A 260 -8.42 4.52 7.25
C ARG A 260 -7.89 5.85 7.79
N SER A 261 -7.31 5.85 9.00
CA SER A 261 -6.73 7.05 9.62
C SER A 261 -5.52 7.54 8.85
N LEU A 262 -4.60 6.64 8.51
CA LEU A 262 -3.34 6.96 7.84
C LEU A 262 -3.52 7.31 6.35
N THR A 263 -4.64 6.93 5.75
CA THR A 263 -5.00 7.27 4.36
C THR A 263 -5.92 8.48 4.25
N GLY A 264 -6.06 9.29 5.32
CA GLY A 264 -6.81 10.54 5.27
C GLY A 264 -8.33 10.37 5.21
N ARG A 265 -8.90 9.26 5.70
CA ARG A 265 -10.37 9.02 5.77
C ARG A 265 -10.94 9.27 7.17
N ARG A 266 -10.22 9.99 8.03
CA ARG A 266 -10.62 10.35 9.39
C ARG A 266 -10.35 11.83 9.62
N SER A 267 -11.35 12.53 10.16
CA SER A 267 -11.21 13.96 10.48
C SER A 267 -10.27 14.17 11.69
N PRO A 268 -9.74 15.39 11.90
CA PRO A 268 -8.92 15.69 13.08
C PRO A 268 -9.56 15.28 14.41
N ALA A 269 -10.88 15.49 14.55
CA ALA A 269 -11.62 15.07 15.74
C ALA A 269 -11.63 13.53 15.93
N GLN A 270 -11.77 12.77 14.84
CA GLN A 270 -11.71 11.31 14.89
C GLN A 270 -10.30 10.80 15.19
N LEU A 271 -9.28 11.46 14.64
CA LEU A 271 -7.87 11.13 14.88
C LEU A 271 -7.48 11.39 16.34
N ALA A 272 -7.91 12.51 16.92
CA ALA A 272 -7.69 12.84 18.32
C ALA A 272 -8.38 11.84 19.29
N ALA A 273 -9.48 11.23 18.85
CA ALA A 273 -10.25 10.26 19.64
C ALA A 273 -9.75 8.81 19.56
N LEU A 274 -8.67 8.52 18.83
CA LEU A 274 -8.04 7.19 18.81
C LEU A 274 -7.41 6.84 20.18
N ASP A 275 -6.96 5.60 20.36
CA ASP A 275 -6.31 5.14 21.61
C ASP A 275 -4.87 5.67 21.67
N TRP A 276 -4.74 6.89 22.21
CA TRP A 276 -3.47 7.55 22.48
C TRP A 276 -3.01 7.30 23.92
N ARG A 277 -1.70 7.08 24.10
CA ARG A 277 -1.04 6.96 25.41
C ARG A 277 0.19 7.84 25.42
N GLY A 278 0.49 8.46 26.57
CA GLY A 278 1.63 9.37 26.72
C GLY A 278 1.23 10.82 26.47
N ALA A 279 2.05 11.55 25.72
CA ALA A 279 1.84 12.96 25.43
C ALA A 279 0.59 13.25 24.56
N ASP A 280 0.16 14.52 24.55
CA ASP A 280 -1.08 15.00 23.90
C ASP A 280 -1.09 14.70 22.38
N PRO A 281 -2.11 14.01 21.84
CA PRO A 281 -2.23 13.72 20.41
C PRO A 281 -2.15 14.95 19.50
N ALA A 282 -2.51 16.15 19.99
CA ALA A 282 -2.50 17.39 19.22
C ALA A 282 -1.16 17.65 18.52
N HIS A 283 -0.03 17.21 19.09
CA HIS A 283 1.30 17.35 18.50
C HIS A 283 1.45 16.62 17.15
N TRP A 284 0.75 15.50 16.95
CA TRP A 284 0.90 14.65 15.75
C TRP A 284 -0.22 14.79 14.74
N LEU A 285 -1.33 15.47 15.07
CA LEU A 285 -2.44 15.65 14.15
C LEU A 285 -2.03 16.29 12.80
N PRO A 286 -1.14 17.31 12.75
CA PRO A 286 -0.68 17.85 11.47
C PRO A 286 0.05 16.83 10.57
N ALA A 287 0.73 15.83 11.15
CA ALA A 287 1.47 14.82 10.40
C ALA A 287 0.57 13.80 9.68
N PHE A 288 -0.74 13.80 9.94
CA PHE A 288 -1.70 13.02 9.15
C PHE A 288 -1.95 13.61 7.76
N THR A 289 -1.49 14.84 7.50
CA THR A 289 -1.35 15.37 6.14
C THR A 289 0.03 15.00 5.61
N TRP A 290 0.09 14.00 4.73
CA TRP A 290 1.35 13.51 4.16
C TRP A 290 1.12 12.83 2.81
N GLY A 291 2.09 12.95 1.90
CA GLY A 291 1.93 12.44 0.54
C GLY A 291 0.64 13.00 -0.11
N PRO A 292 -0.24 12.14 -0.66
CA PRO A 292 -1.54 12.57 -1.21
C PRO A 292 -2.66 12.63 -0.16
N PHE A 293 -2.38 12.31 1.11
CA PHE A 293 -3.40 12.17 2.14
C PHE A 293 -3.61 13.49 2.89
N THR A 294 -4.86 13.87 3.03
CA THR A 294 -5.28 15.03 3.83
C THR A 294 -6.55 14.65 4.58
N PRO A 295 -6.56 14.71 5.93
CA PRO A 295 -7.77 14.51 6.72
C PRO A 295 -8.91 15.43 6.27
N PRO A 296 -10.15 14.94 6.12
CA PRO A 296 -11.28 15.80 5.85
C PRO A 296 -11.57 16.69 7.07
N ALA A 297 -12.02 17.92 6.82
CA ALA A 297 -12.36 18.86 7.89
C ALA A 297 -13.47 18.31 8.81
N THR A 298 -14.41 17.54 8.25
CA THR A 298 -15.52 16.92 8.98
C THR A 298 -15.56 15.41 8.73
N ALA A 299 -16.22 14.66 9.61
CA ALA A 299 -16.30 13.22 9.47
C ALA A 299 -17.26 12.83 8.33
N HIS A 300 -16.75 12.13 7.32
CA HIS A 300 -17.56 11.52 6.25
C HIS A 300 -17.89 10.05 6.53
N GLU A 301 -17.21 9.44 7.51
CA GLU A 301 -17.32 8.03 7.84
C GLU A 301 -17.24 7.81 9.34
N ARG A 302 -18.10 6.96 9.90
CA ARG A 302 -17.96 6.48 11.27
C ARG A 302 -16.78 5.49 11.39
N PRO A 303 -15.98 5.53 12.47
CA PRO A 303 -14.99 4.49 12.78
C PRO A 303 -15.65 3.13 12.85
N ALA A 304 -14.92 2.05 12.57
CA ALA A 304 -15.40 0.75 12.98
C ALA A 304 -15.46 0.76 14.52
N LEU A 305 -16.60 0.40 15.10
CA LEU A 305 -16.65 0.25 16.55
C LEU A 305 -15.65 -0.84 16.94
N ALA A 306 -14.73 -0.53 17.86
CA ALA A 306 -13.90 -1.55 18.47
C ALA A 306 -14.83 -2.59 19.11
N ARG A 307 -14.83 -3.80 18.55
CA ARG A 307 -15.40 -4.99 19.19
C ARG A 307 -14.28 -5.70 19.92
#